data_AF-A0A7X7TQ05-F1
#
_entry.id   AF-A0A7X7TQ05-F1
#
_cell.length_a   1.000
_cell.length_b   1.000
_cell.length_c   1.000
_cell.angle_alpha   90.00
_cell.angle_beta   90.00
_cell.angle_gamma   90.00
#
_symmetry.space_group_name_H-M   'P 1'
#
loop_
_entity.id
_entity.type
_entity.pdbx_description
1 polymer ?
#
loop_
_entity_poly.entity_id
_entity_poly.type
_entity_poly.pdbx_seq_one_letter_code
_entity_poly.pdbx_strand_id
1 'polypeptide(L)'
;RGTFFGRAIDVDLNNLTDLLVASAKHKGTSVVEVLQNCVIFNNGIHAKITDKASRPERIILLQHGKKMLFGVNNEKGIAIDANFQLKAVTIGQDGYTLDDVLVHDATTKDSTLHLKLAQMGYENDLPVALGVIRDVEAPTFENEYEKQIKEVQKKMPVKSFTDFLMSSKNMWELK
;
A
#
# COMPACT_ATOMS: atom_id res chain seq x y z
N ARG A 1 -5.26 0.78 10.14
CA ARG A 1 -4.49 1.79 9.38
C ARG A 1 -3.32 1.05 8.73
N GLY A 2 -3.45 0.58 7.49
CA GLY A 2 -2.39 -0.17 6.81
C GLY A 2 -1.26 0.75 6.35
N THR A 3 -0.03 0.26 6.40
CA THR A 3 1.18 0.98 5.96
C THR A 3 1.59 0.60 4.55
N PHE A 4 1.18 -0.57 4.09
CA PHE A 4 1.32 -0.98 2.70
C PHE A 4 0.00 -1.53 2.15
N PHE A 5 -0.37 -1.04 0.98
CA PHE A 5 -1.50 -1.55 0.21
C PHE A 5 -1.20 -1.47 -1.29
N GLY A 6 -1.49 -2.54 -2.01
CA GLY A 6 -1.51 -2.50 -3.46
C GLY A 6 -2.50 -3.48 -4.05
N ARG A 7 -2.85 -3.24 -5.31
CA ARG A 7 -3.84 -4.02 -6.05
C ARG A 7 -3.27 -4.47 -7.38
N ALA A 8 -3.54 -5.71 -7.78
CA ALA A 8 -3.21 -6.26 -9.07
C ALA A 8 -4.37 -7.07 -9.66
N ILE A 9 -4.25 -7.40 -10.95
CA ILE A 9 -5.13 -8.35 -11.64
C ILE A 9 -4.33 -9.60 -11.98
N ASP A 10 -4.95 -10.76 -11.94
CA ASP A 10 -4.31 -12.06 -12.19
C ASP A 10 -3.67 -12.19 -13.59
N VAL A 11 -4.23 -11.53 -14.60
CA VAL A 11 -3.72 -11.55 -15.99
C VAL A 11 -2.52 -10.62 -16.23
N ASP A 12 -2.21 -9.69 -15.32
CA ASP A 12 -1.07 -8.77 -15.43
C ASP A 12 0.08 -9.23 -14.54
N LEU A 13 0.75 -10.30 -14.98
CA LEU A 13 1.81 -10.97 -14.24
C LEU A 13 3.00 -10.06 -13.92
N ASN A 14 3.33 -9.12 -14.81
CA ASN A 14 4.44 -8.20 -14.59
C ASN A 14 4.14 -7.27 -13.42
N ASN A 15 2.99 -6.60 -13.44
CA ASN A 15 2.59 -5.72 -12.35
C ASN A 15 2.39 -6.49 -11.03
N LEU A 16 1.79 -7.68 -11.09
CA LEU A 16 1.62 -8.53 -9.90
C LEU A 16 2.98 -8.90 -9.29
N THR A 17 3.96 -9.27 -10.13
CA THR A 17 5.31 -9.62 -9.67
C THR A 17 5.99 -8.42 -9.01
N ASP A 18 5.97 -7.26 -9.66
CA ASP A 18 6.55 -6.02 -9.13
C ASP A 18 5.90 -5.63 -7.79
N LEU A 19 4.58 -5.75 -7.69
CA LEU A 19 3.81 -5.49 -6.47
C LEU A 19 4.17 -6.44 -5.34
N LEU A 20 4.28 -7.75 -5.62
CA LEU A 20 4.65 -8.74 -4.62
C LEU A 20 6.09 -8.50 -4.11
N VAL A 21 7.02 -8.16 -5.00
CA VAL A 21 8.40 -7.78 -4.62
C VAL A 21 8.41 -6.54 -3.74
N ALA A 22 7.63 -5.51 -4.07
CA ALA A 22 7.50 -4.31 -3.22
C ALA A 22 6.91 -4.67 -1.85
N SER A 23 5.86 -5.49 -1.81
CA SER A 23 5.19 -5.91 -0.58
C SER A 23 6.11 -6.69 0.37
N ALA A 24 7.02 -7.50 -0.19
CA ALA A 24 8.00 -8.27 0.57
C ALA A 24 9.15 -7.39 1.11
N LYS A 25 9.46 -6.29 0.42
CA LYS A 25 10.48 -5.32 0.85
C LYS A 25 9.97 -4.38 1.94
N HIS A 26 8.67 -4.11 1.97
CA HIS A 26 8.05 -3.24 2.96
C HIS A 26 8.34 -3.71 4.39
N LYS A 27 8.68 -2.76 5.27
CA LYS A 27 8.90 -3.03 6.70
C LYS A 27 7.60 -2.78 7.46
N GLY A 28 6.83 -3.85 7.64
CA GLY A 28 5.54 -3.82 8.33
C GLY A 28 4.58 -4.84 7.75
N THR A 29 3.30 -4.67 8.04
CA THR A 29 2.24 -5.52 7.47
C THR A 29 1.85 -5.02 6.08
N SER A 30 1.95 -5.91 5.10
CA SER A 30 1.55 -5.66 3.71
C SER A 30 0.24 -6.35 3.38
N VAL A 31 -0.65 -5.62 2.70
CA VAL A 31 -1.88 -6.18 2.11
C VAL A 31 -1.81 -6.04 0.59
N VAL A 32 -1.96 -7.16 -0.11
CA VAL A 32 -2.02 -7.21 -1.58
C VAL A 32 -3.38 -7.77 -1.98
N GLU A 33 -4.15 -6.99 -2.73
CA GLU A 33 -5.42 -7.42 -3.31
C GLU A 33 -5.19 -7.88 -4.75
N VAL A 34 -5.49 -9.15 -5.03
CA VAL A 34 -5.42 -9.70 -6.39
C VAL A 34 -6.84 -9.95 -6.87
N LEU A 35 -7.27 -9.19 -7.88
CA LEU A 35 -8.54 -9.40 -8.56
C LEU A 35 -8.38 -10.59 -9.51
N GLN A 36 -8.83 -11.76 -9.05
CA GLN A 36 -8.60 -13.03 -9.72
C GLN A 36 -9.91 -13.61 -10.25
N ASN A 37 -9.90 -14.02 -11.51
CA ASN A 37 -11.03 -14.69 -12.13
C ASN A 37 -11.08 -16.16 -11.71
N CYS A 38 -12.26 -16.63 -11.30
CA CYS A 38 -12.51 -18.04 -11.10
C CYS A 38 -13.27 -18.60 -12.30
N VAL A 39 -12.57 -19.32 -13.19
CA VAL A 39 -13.16 -19.85 -14.44
C VAL A 39 -14.34 -20.81 -14.18
N ILE A 40 -14.33 -21.53 -13.06
CA ILE A 40 -15.36 -22.53 -12.74
C ILE A 40 -16.62 -21.86 -12.16
N PHE A 41 -16.47 -20.95 -11.19
CA PHE A 41 -17.60 -20.48 -10.38
C PHE A 41 -18.04 -19.05 -10.68
N ASN A 42 -17.18 -18.21 -11.27
CA ASN A 42 -17.49 -16.80 -11.49
C ASN A 42 -16.72 -16.25 -12.70
N ASN A 43 -16.89 -16.92 -13.85
CA ASN A 43 -16.13 -16.60 -15.03
C ASN A 43 -16.51 -15.23 -15.61
N GLY A 44 -15.52 -14.38 -15.86
CA GLY A 44 -15.70 -13.09 -16.51
C GLY A 44 -16.08 -11.96 -15.55
N ILE A 45 -16.04 -12.18 -14.24
CA ILE A 45 -16.37 -11.15 -13.24
C ILE A 45 -15.51 -9.88 -13.37
N HIS A 46 -14.25 -10.05 -13.80
CA HIS A 46 -13.30 -8.95 -14.03
C HIS A 46 -13.10 -8.60 -15.52
N ALA A 47 -13.94 -9.10 -16.43
CA ALA A 47 -13.78 -8.90 -17.88
C ALA A 47 -13.65 -7.41 -18.29
N LYS A 48 -14.34 -6.50 -17.58
CA LYS A 48 -14.28 -5.06 -17.83
C LYS A 48 -12.89 -4.42 -17.60
N ILE A 49 -12.04 -5.07 -16.82
CA ILE A 49 -10.68 -4.58 -16.49
C ILE A 49 -9.58 -5.49 -17.05
N THR A 50 -9.92 -6.70 -17.49
CA THR A 50 -8.98 -7.66 -18.09
C THR A 50 -9.03 -7.70 -19.61
N ASP A 51 -10.14 -7.27 -20.23
CA ASP A 51 -10.28 -7.22 -21.68
C ASP A 51 -9.33 -6.18 -22.31
N LYS A 52 -8.60 -6.58 -23.36
CA LYS A 52 -7.52 -5.76 -23.94
C LYS A 52 -8.00 -4.44 -24.53
N ALA A 53 -9.20 -4.39 -25.09
CA ALA A 53 -9.73 -3.20 -25.73
C ALA A 53 -10.20 -2.16 -24.70
N SER A 54 -10.84 -2.62 -23.62
CA SER A 54 -11.38 -1.75 -22.59
C SER A 54 -10.40 -1.42 -21.46
N ARG A 55 -9.39 -2.26 -21.23
CA ARG A 55 -8.43 -2.11 -20.12
C ARG A 55 -7.81 -0.71 -20.04
N PRO A 56 -7.25 -0.10 -21.10
CA PRO A 56 -6.62 1.23 -21.00
C PRO A 56 -7.54 2.32 -20.44
N GLU A 57 -8.85 2.19 -20.67
CA GLU A 57 -9.87 3.14 -20.22
C GLU A 57 -10.38 2.85 -18.80
N ARG A 58 -10.11 1.66 -18.27
CA ARG A 58 -10.74 1.12 -17.06
C ARG A 58 -9.75 0.84 -15.94
N ILE A 59 -8.45 0.85 -16.20
CA ILE A 59 -7.41 0.71 -15.18
C ILE A 59 -6.46 1.90 -15.20
N ILE A 60 -5.87 2.19 -14.05
CA ILE A 60 -4.74 3.09 -13.93
C ILE A 60 -3.62 2.39 -13.17
N LEU A 61 -2.42 2.32 -13.76
CA LEU A 61 -1.24 1.78 -13.11
C LEU A 61 -0.53 2.92 -12.36
N LEU A 62 -0.63 2.91 -11.03
CA LEU A 62 -0.03 3.93 -10.20
C LEU A 62 1.48 3.71 -10.07
N GLN A 63 2.23 4.80 -10.24
CA GLN A 63 3.68 4.82 -10.07
C GLN A 63 4.05 6.01 -9.19
N HIS A 64 4.80 5.75 -8.11
CA HIS A 64 5.22 6.78 -7.19
C HIS A 64 6.03 7.88 -7.92
N GLY A 65 5.70 9.14 -7.62
CA GLY A 65 6.29 10.34 -8.21
C GLY A 65 5.80 10.66 -9.62
N LYS A 66 4.88 9.87 -10.21
CA LYS A 66 4.36 10.13 -11.57
C LYS A 66 2.93 10.66 -11.55
N LYS A 67 2.59 11.42 -12.59
CA LYS A 67 1.22 11.88 -12.86
C LYS A 67 0.30 10.66 -13.02
N MET A 68 -0.88 10.72 -12.42
CA MET A 68 -1.89 9.67 -12.47
C MET A 68 -2.65 9.73 -13.80
N LEU A 69 -2.03 9.17 -14.84
CA LEU A 69 -2.53 9.15 -16.21
C LEU A 69 -3.04 7.78 -16.62
N PHE A 70 -4.05 7.75 -17.50
CA PHE A 70 -4.62 6.54 -18.09
C PHE A 70 -5.28 6.86 -19.45
N GLY A 71 -5.86 5.86 -20.11
CA GLY A 71 -6.35 5.96 -21.50
C GLY A 71 -5.39 5.31 -22.49
N VAL A 72 -5.83 5.12 -23.73
CA VAL A 72 -5.04 4.45 -24.78
C VAL A 72 -3.70 5.17 -25.04
N ASN A 73 -3.68 6.49 -24.93
CA ASN A 73 -2.53 7.36 -25.19
C ASN A 73 -2.15 8.23 -23.98
N ASN A 74 -2.57 7.86 -22.76
CA ASN A 74 -2.39 8.66 -21.53
C ASN A 74 -3.04 10.06 -21.60
N GLU A 75 -4.14 10.17 -22.33
CA GLU A 75 -4.89 11.41 -22.56
C GLU A 75 -5.86 11.75 -21.42
N LYS A 76 -6.07 10.83 -20.47
CA LYS A 76 -6.90 11.04 -19.28
C LYS A 76 -6.05 11.06 -18.02
N GLY A 77 -6.55 11.74 -17.00
CA GLY A 77 -5.90 11.82 -15.70
C GLY A 77 -6.88 11.84 -14.53
N ILE A 78 -6.34 11.66 -13.33
CA ILE A 78 -7.09 11.79 -12.08
C ILE A 78 -6.83 13.18 -11.49
N ALA A 79 -7.90 13.95 -11.28
CA ALA A 79 -7.91 15.27 -10.64
C ALA A 79 -8.80 15.27 -9.40
N ILE A 80 -8.73 16.36 -8.63
CA ILE A 80 -9.61 16.61 -7.48
C ILE A 80 -10.58 17.74 -7.83
N ASP A 81 -11.86 17.56 -7.51
CA ASP A 81 -12.87 18.61 -7.65
C ASP A 81 -12.90 19.56 -6.44
N ALA A 82 -13.76 20.58 -6.49
CA ALA A 82 -13.92 21.55 -5.40
C ALA A 82 -14.39 20.92 -4.07
N ASN A 83 -14.96 19.72 -4.10
CA ASN A 83 -15.48 18.97 -2.95
C ASN A 83 -14.51 17.89 -2.45
N PHE A 84 -13.24 17.95 -2.86
CA PHE A 84 -12.22 16.95 -2.53
C PHE A 84 -12.55 15.53 -3.02
N GLN A 85 -13.36 15.38 -4.07
CA GLN A 85 -13.64 14.09 -4.71
C GLN A 85 -12.71 13.86 -5.92
N LEU A 86 -12.38 12.59 -6.15
CA LEU A 86 -11.60 12.21 -7.32
C LEU A 86 -12.48 12.27 -8.56
N LYS A 87 -11.93 12.80 -9.64
CA LYS A 87 -12.59 12.87 -10.94
C LYS A 87 -11.63 12.42 -12.05
N ALA A 88 -12.14 11.62 -12.96
CA ALA A 88 -11.47 11.34 -14.22
C ALA A 88 -11.68 12.51 -15.18
N VAL A 89 -10.58 13.06 -15.71
CA VAL A 89 -10.60 14.20 -16.63
C VAL A 89 -9.85 13.87 -17.91
N THR A 90 -10.26 14.48 -19.02
CA THR A 90 -9.53 14.40 -20.30
C THR A 90 -8.66 15.64 -20.43
N ILE A 91 -7.38 15.47 -20.71
CA ILE A 91 -6.42 16.57 -20.82
C ILE A 91 -6.75 17.39 -22.07
N GLY A 92 -6.81 18.72 -21.92
CA GLY A 92 -7.15 19.67 -22.98
C GLY A 92 -8.66 19.86 -23.17
N GLN A 93 -9.51 19.21 -22.38
CA GLN A 93 -10.96 19.41 -22.37
C GLN A 93 -11.41 20.04 -21.04
N ASP A 94 -12.51 20.79 -21.08
CA ASP A 94 -13.12 21.45 -19.91
C ASP A 94 -12.15 22.30 -19.06
N GLY A 95 -11.08 22.81 -19.69
CA GLY A 95 -10.05 23.61 -19.03
C GLY A 95 -9.01 22.81 -18.24
N TYR A 96 -9.08 21.48 -18.20
CA TYR A 96 -8.09 20.65 -17.51
C TYR A 96 -6.81 20.52 -18.32
N THR A 97 -5.70 20.72 -17.65
CA THR A 97 -4.35 20.57 -18.18
C THR A 97 -3.60 19.47 -17.45
N LEU A 98 -2.38 19.17 -17.91
CA LEU A 98 -1.52 18.19 -17.25
C LEU A 98 -1.16 18.61 -15.80
N ASP A 99 -1.17 19.90 -15.50
CA ASP A 99 -0.82 20.42 -14.17
C ASP A 99 -1.90 20.10 -13.14
N ASP A 100 -3.17 20.04 -13.55
CA ASP A 100 -4.31 19.69 -12.71
C ASP A 100 -4.36 18.20 -12.34
N VAL A 101 -3.67 17.35 -13.11
CA VAL A 101 -3.57 15.92 -12.83
C VAL A 101 -2.70 15.69 -11.59
N LEU A 102 -3.20 14.89 -10.66
CA LEU A 102 -2.49 14.57 -9.43
C LEU A 102 -1.22 13.74 -9.70
N VAL A 103 -0.21 13.95 -8.86
CA VAL A 103 0.98 13.09 -8.80
C VAL A 103 0.78 12.06 -7.70
N HIS A 104 1.00 10.79 -8.02
CA HIS A 104 0.87 9.72 -7.04
C HIS A 104 2.06 9.71 -6.08
N ASP A 105 1.78 9.81 -4.77
CA ASP A 105 2.79 9.64 -3.73
C ASP A 105 2.37 8.55 -2.74
N ALA A 106 2.78 7.31 -3.02
CA ALA A 106 2.59 6.16 -2.13
C ALA A 106 3.13 6.35 -0.70
N THR A 107 4.09 7.26 -0.49
CA THR A 107 4.81 7.44 0.78
C THR A 107 4.19 8.50 1.69
N THR A 108 3.17 9.23 1.20
CA THR A 108 2.47 10.24 2.00
C THR A 108 1.86 9.63 3.26
N LYS A 109 2.21 10.19 4.43
CA LYS A 109 1.73 9.70 5.74
C LYS A 109 0.22 9.76 5.86
N ASP A 110 -0.39 10.84 5.35
CA ASP A 110 -1.84 10.96 5.29
C ASP A 110 -2.44 9.87 4.38
N SER A 111 -3.49 9.21 4.86
CA SER A 111 -4.09 8.07 4.16
C SER A 111 -5.29 8.46 3.29
N THR A 112 -5.70 9.73 3.27
CA THR A 112 -6.96 10.17 2.66
C THR A 112 -6.98 9.91 1.17
N LEU A 113 -5.94 10.33 0.45
CA LEU A 113 -5.84 10.09 -0.99
C LEU A 113 -5.75 8.59 -1.28
N HIS A 114 -4.92 7.85 -0.54
CA HIS A 114 -4.76 6.40 -0.69
C HIS A 114 -6.07 5.63 -0.52
N LEU A 115 -6.91 6.01 0.45
CA LEU A 115 -8.23 5.41 0.65
C LEU A 115 -9.16 5.71 -0.52
N LYS A 116 -9.18 6.95 -1.00
CA LYS A 116 -9.97 7.32 -2.20
C LYS A 116 -9.51 6.54 -3.43
N LEU A 117 -8.19 6.40 -3.64
CA LEU A 117 -7.62 5.62 -4.74
C LEU A 117 -7.99 4.13 -4.63
N ALA A 118 -7.95 3.55 -3.43
CA ALA A 118 -8.35 2.16 -3.19
C ALA A 118 -9.85 1.92 -3.45
N GLN A 119 -10.69 2.94 -3.23
CA GLN A 119 -12.13 2.93 -3.48
C GLN A 119 -12.51 3.25 -4.93
N MET A 120 -11.53 3.58 -5.80
CA MET A 120 -11.81 3.79 -7.21
C MET A 120 -12.31 2.49 -7.85
N GLY A 121 -13.30 2.64 -8.73
CA GLY A 121 -13.91 1.55 -9.47
C GLY A 121 -14.97 2.06 -10.42
N TYR A 122 -15.39 1.17 -11.32
CA TYR A 122 -16.33 1.51 -12.40
C TYR A 122 -17.71 1.95 -11.90
N GLU A 123 -18.09 1.62 -10.66
CA GLU A 123 -19.36 2.03 -10.06
C GLU A 123 -19.43 3.56 -9.85
N ASN A 124 -18.27 4.22 -9.79
CA ASN A 124 -18.14 5.66 -9.56
C ASN A 124 -17.52 6.39 -10.77
N ASP A 125 -17.60 5.83 -11.97
CA ASP A 125 -17.00 6.38 -13.22
C ASP A 125 -15.48 6.65 -13.15
N LEU A 126 -14.77 5.90 -12.29
CA LEU A 126 -13.31 5.99 -12.12
C LEU A 126 -12.62 4.69 -12.57
N PRO A 127 -11.39 4.76 -13.11
CA PRO A 127 -10.63 3.56 -13.41
C PRO A 127 -10.23 2.83 -12.12
N VAL A 128 -10.00 1.52 -12.19
CA VAL A 128 -9.48 0.75 -11.05
C VAL A 128 -7.98 1.05 -10.89
N ALA A 129 -7.58 1.51 -9.71
CA ALA A 129 -6.18 1.74 -9.37
C ALA A 129 -5.43 0.42 -9.13
N LEU A 130 -4.34 0.21 -9.86
CA LEU A 130 -3.44 -0.93 -9.74
C LEU A 130 -2.02 -0.48 -9.34
N GLY A 131 -1.20 -1.42 -8.88
CA GLY A 131 0.15 -1.19 -8.40
C GLY A 131 0.19 -0.87 -6.91
N VAL A 132 1.30 -0.27 -6.47
CA VAL A 132 1.48 0.16 -5.07
C VAL A 132 0.68 1.44 -4.84
N ILE A 133 -0.44 1.31 -4.14
CA ILE A 133 -1.29 2.45 -3.77
C ILE A 133 -0.70 3.14 -2.54
N ARG A 134 -0.15 2.39 -1.57
CA ARG A 134 0.43 2.95 -0.36
C ARG A 134 1.65 2.13 0.06
N ASP A 135 2.71 2.81 0.45
CA ASP A 135 3.93 2.25 1.03
C ASP A 135 4.57 3.31 1.94
N VAL A 136 4.20 3.27 3.22
CA VAL A 136 4.58 4.29 4.21
C VAL A 136 5.36 3.66 5.35
N GLU A 137 6.53 4.22 5.62
CA GLU A 137 7.32 3.83 6.79
C GLU A 137 6.58 4.15 8.09
N ALA A 138 6.51 3.16 8.97
CA ALA A 138 5.94 3.29 10.30
C ALA A 138 6.73 2.42 11.29
N PRO A 139 6.60 2.67 12.61
CA PRO A 139 7.11 1.75 13.61
C PRO A 139 6.57 0.34 13.40
N THR A 140 7.47 -0.65 13.34
CA THR A 140 7.09 -2.06 13.27
C THR A 140 7.14 -2.67 14.66
N PHE A 141 6.31 -3.69 14.88
CA PHE A 141 6.22 -4.35 16.18
C PHE A 141 7.59 -4.85 16.66
N GLU A 142 8.33 -5.52 15.77
CA GLU A 142 9.63 -6.10 16.08
C GLU A 142 10.65 -5.02 16.47
N ASN A 143 10.68 -3.90 15.73
CA ASN A 143 11.61 -2.81 16.01
C ASN A 143 11.29 -2.12 17.34
N GLU A 144 10.01 -1.87 17.64
CA GLU A 144 9.59 -1.25 18.90
C GLU A 144 9.80 -2.21 20.09
N TYR A 145 9.57 -3.50 19.90
CA TYR A 145 9.85 -4.52 20.90
C TYR A 145 11.36 -4.60 21.23
N GLU A 146 12.22 -4.63 20.22
CA GLU A 146 13.68 -4.62 20.40
C GLU A 146 14.19 -3.34 21.09
N LYS A 147 13.61 -2.17 20.73
CA LYS A 147 13.90 -0.92 21.43
C LYS A 147 13.55 -1.01 22.91
N GLN A 148 12.36 -1.54 23.22
CA GLN A 148 11.91 -1.71 24.59
C GLN A 148 12.85 -2.61 25.41
N ILE A 149 13.28 -3.75 24.87
CA ILE A 149 14.25 -4.64 25.54
C ILE A 149 15.54 -3.89 25.87
N LYS A 150 16.10 -3.16 24.88
CA LYS A 150 17.34 -2.40 25.06
C LYS A 150 17.21 -1.30 26.11
N GLU A 151 16.07 -0.62 26.17
CA GLU A 151 15.80 0.39 27.20
C GLU A 151 15.75 -0.22 28.60
N VAL A 152 15.13 -1.38 28.76
CA VAL A 152 15.06 -2.10 30.05
C VAL A 152 16.46 -2.58 30.47
N GLN A 153 17.23 -3.17 29.56
CA GLN A 153 18.60 -3.64 29.83
C GLN A 153 19.56 -2.52 30.25
N LYS A 154 19.36 -1.28 29.79
CA LYS A 154 20.13 -0.12 30.26
C LYS A 154 19.84 0.25 31.71
N LYS A 155 18.58 0.09 32.16
CA LYS A 155 18.15 0.40 33.53
C LYS A 155 18.45 -0.74 34.50
N MET A 156 18.40 -1.97 34.01
CA MET A 156 18.68 -3.19 34.75
C MET A 156 19.81 -3.94 34.03
N PRO A 157 21.08 -3.75 34.43
CA PRO A 157 22.17 -4.52 33.84
C PRO A 157 21.88 -6.01 34.01
N VAL A 158 22.17 -6.80 32.97
CA VAL A 158 21.92 -8.24 32.93
C VAL A 158 22.65 -8.89 34.11
N LYS A 159 21.89 -9.24 35.15
CA LYS A 159 22.39 -10.09 36.23
C LYS A 159 22.54 -11.49 35.66
N SER A 160 23.67 -12.16 35.89
CA SER A 160 23.73 -13.59 35.59
C SER A 160 22.64 -14.31 36.41
N PHE A 161 22.18 -15.47 35.93
CA PHE A 161 21.24 -16.28 36.72
C PHE A 161 21.81 -16.56 38.11
N THR A 162 23.12 -16.75 38.21
CA THR A 162 23.86 -16.85 39.47
C THR A 162 23.73 -15.57 40.31
N ASP A 163 23.99 -14.38 39.77
CA ASP A 163 23.85 -13.12 40.53
C ASP A 163 22.42 -12.89 41.02
N PHE A 164 21.42 -13.28 40.20
CA PHE A 164 20.02 -13.25 40.60
C PHE A 164 19.75 -14.17 41.79
N LEU A 165 20.16 -15.44 41.69
CA LEU A 165 20.02 -16.44 42.76
C LEU A 165 20.77 -16.04 44.03
N MET A 166 22.02 -15.58 43.90
CA MET A 166 22.89 -15.19 45.01
C MET A 166 22.42 -13.88 45.68
N SER A 167 21.69 -13.01 44.97
CA SER A 167 21.07 -11.81 45.54
C SER A 167 19.77 -12.08 46.32
N SER A 168 19.32 -13.33 46.37
CA SER A 168 18.14 -13.75 47.12
C SER A 168 18.39 -13.73 48.63
N LYS A 169 17.41 -13.23 49.39
CA LYS A 169 17.43 -13.26 50.87
C LYS A 169 17.36 -14.68 51.47
N ASN A 170 17.11 -15.70 50.64
CA ASN A 170 16.97 -17.09 51.06
C ASN A 170 18.26 -17.91 50.90
N MET A 171 19.40 -17.26 50.72
CA MET A 171 20.72 -17.89 50.66
C MET A 171 21.35 -17.97 52.06
N TRP A 172 21.95 -19.10 52.41
CA TRP A 172 22.76 -19.26 53.62
C TRP A 172 24.11 -19.89 53.29
N GLU A 173 25.17 -19.47 53.97
CA GLU A 173 26.50 -20.06 53.86
C GLU A 173 26.68 -21.17 54.90
N LEU A 174 27.16 -22.34 54.46
CA LEU A 174 27.62 -23.41 55.35
C LEU A 174 29.07 -23.10 55.76
N LYS A 175 29.32 -22.98 57.07
CA LYS A 175 30.66 -22.88 57.66
C LYS A 175 31.21 -24.25 58.01
#